data_AF-D5LH77-F1
#
_entry.id   AF-D5LH77-F1
#
_cell.length_a   1.000
_cell.length_b   1.000
_cell.length_c   1.000
_cell.angle_alpha   90.00
_cell.angle_beta   90.00
_cell.angle_gamma   90.00
#
_symmetry.space_group_name_H-M   'P 1'
#
loop_
_entity.id
_entity.type
_entity.pdbx_description
1 polymer ?
#
loop_
_entity_poly.entity_id
_entity_poly.type
_entity_poly.pdbx_seq_one_letter_code
_entity_poly.pdbx_strand_id
1 'polypeptide(L)' 'AAIKEFFGTSQLSQFMYQNNPLSGLTHKRRLSALGPGGLSRERAGLEVRDVHPSHYGRM' A
#
# COMPACT_ATOMS: atom_id res chain seq x y z
N ALA A 1 21.91 -7.20 -8.95
CA ALA A 1 21.60 -5.82 -8.54
C ALA A 1 20.12 -5.64 -8.22
N ALA A 2 19.21 -5.99 -9.14
CA ALA A 2 17.76 -5.75 -9.04
C ALA A 2 17.09 -6.14 -7.70
N ILE A 3 17.41 -7.33 -7.14
CA ILE A 3 16.81 -7.78 -5.87
C ILE A 3 17.21 -6.87 -4.69
N LYS A 4 18.50 -6.48 -4.62
CA LYS A 4 19.01 -5.62 -3.54
C LYS A 4 18.41 -4.22 -3.61
N GLU A 5 18.28 -3.70 -4.81
CA GLU A 5 17.66 -2.39 -5.06
C GLU A 5 16.18 -2.40 -4.68
N PHE A 6 15.43 -3.44 -5.10
CA PHE A 6 14.03 -3.58 -4.75
C PHE A 6 13.80 -3.58 -3.23
N PHE A 7 14.48 -4.47 -2.49
CA PHE A 7 14.25 -4.53 -1.04
C PHE A 7 14.88 -3.36 -0.25
N GLY A 8 15.90 -2.71 -0.81
CA GLY A 8 16.61 -1.62 -0.15
C GLY A 8 15.92 -0.27 -0.24
N THR A 9 15.30 0.06 -1.38
CA THR A 9 14.79 1.42 -1.65
C THR A 9 13.42 1.48 -2.32
N SER A 10 12.79 0.35 -2.66
CA SER A 10 11.47 0.37 -3.28
C SER A 10 10.42 1.00 -2.35
N GLN A 11 9.53 1.81 -2.93
CA GLN A 11 8.37 2.37 -2.23
C GLN A 11 7.44 1.30 -1.64
N LEU A 12 7.46 0.09 -2.21
CA LEU A 12 6.66 -1.05 -1.73
C LEU A 12 7.38 -1.84 -0.62
N SER A 13 8.69 -1.65 -0.43
CA SER A 13 9.46 -2.25 0.65
C SER A 13 9.50 -1.28 1.84
N GLN A 14 8.54 -1.42 2.75
CA GLN A 14 8.36 -0.49 3.87
C GLN A 14 8.94 -1.02 5.18
N PHE A 15 9.42 -0.11 6.03
CA PHE A 15 9.80 -0.45 7.39
C PHE A 15 8.56 -0.75 8.23
N MET A 16 8.53 -1.92 8.87
CA MET A 16 7.32 -2.43 9.53
C MET A 16 6.98 -1.65 10.82
N TYR A 17 5.69 -1.42 11.04
CA TYR A 17 5.19 -0.85 12.30
C TYR A 17 5.00 -1.97 13.33
N GLN A 18 5.66 -1.84 14.48
CA GLN A 18 5.72 -2.90 15.50
C GLN A 18 5.47 -2.38 16.93
N ASN A 19 4.81 -1.24 17.09
CA ASN A 19 4.48 -0.71 18.42
C ASN A 19 3.53 -1.62 19.22
N ASN A 20 2.68 -2.40 18.54
CA ASN A 20 1.82 -3.41 19.15
C ASN A 20 1.42 -4.50 18.12
N PRO A 21 0.89 -5.65 18.57
CA PRO A 21 0.50 -6.74 17.68
C PRO A 21 -0.54 -6.34 16.61
N LEU A 22 -1.50 -5.48 16.95
CA LEU A 22 -2.53 -5.02 16.02
C LEU A 22 -1.93 -4.15 14.90
N SER A 23 -0.98 -3.29 15.22
CA SER A 23 -0.25 -2.46 14.26
C SER A 23 0.58 -3.33 13.29
N GLY A 24 1.24 -4.36 13.81
CA GLY A 24 1.94 -5.33 12.97
C GLY A 24 1.00 -6.09 12.04
N LEU A 25 -0.17 -6.52 12.54
CA LEU A 25 -1.18 -7.23 11.74
C LEU A 25 -1.79 -6.33 10.66
N THR A 26 -2.15 -5.09 11.00
CA THR A 26 -2.73 -4.12 10.07
C THR A 26 -1.74 -3.71 8.98
N HIS A 27 -0.46 -3.47 9.31
CA HIS A 27 0.57 -3.18 8.31
C HIS A 27 0.70 -4.34 7.31
N LYS A 28 0.84 -5.58 7.79
CA LYS A 28 1.01 -6.76 6.92
C LYS A 28 -0.19 -7.04 6.00
N ARG A 29 -1.40 -6.61 6.39
CA ARG A 29 -2.64 -6.81 5.62
C ARG A 29 -3.04 -5.60 4.78
N ARG A 30 -2.25 -4.52 4.80
CA ARG A 30 -2.55 -3.27 4.08
C ARG A 30 -2.33 -3.40 2.58
N LEU A 31 -3.27 -2.91 1.80
CA LEU A 31 -3.16 -2.76 0.35
C LEU A 31 -2.81 -1.31 -0.01
N SER A 32 -2.01 -1.11 -1.07
CA SER A 32 -1.63 0.22 -1.58
C SER A 32 -1.78 0.27 -3.09
N ALA A 33 -2.52 1.26 -3.59
CA ALA A 33 -2.59 1.59 -5.02
C ALA A 33 -1.46 2.53 -5.47
N LEU A 34 -0.59 2.96 -4.54
CA LEU A 34 0.56 3.82 -4.81
C LEU A 34 1.82 2.99 -5.04
N GLY A 35 2.67 3.44 -5.97
CA GLY A 35 3.94 2.79 -6.31
C GLY A 35 4.29 2.95 -7.80
N PRO A 36 5.42 2.42 -8.26
CA PRO A 36 5.73 2.33 -9.69
C PRO A 36 4.61 1.63 -10.46
N GLY A 37 4.08 2.27 -11.51
CA GLY A 37 2.94 1.76 -12.28
C GLY A 37 1.57 1.93 -11.61
N GLY A 38 1.51 2.49 -10.40
CA GLY A 38 0.29 2.80 -9.67
C GLY A 38 -0.12 4.27 -9.77
N LEU A 39 -1.05 4.68 -8.90
CA LEU A 39 -1.50 6.07 -8.80
C LEU A 39 -0.44 6.94 -8.11
N SER A 40 -0.36 8.22 -8.51
CA SER A 40 0.33 9.25 -7.72
C SER A 40 -0.68 10.01 -6.85
N ARG A 41 -0.25 10.50 -5.69
CA ARG A 41 -1.14 11.23 -4.77
C ARG A 41 -1.76 12.48 -5.40
N GLU A 42 -1.00 13.14 -6.27
CA GLU A 42 -1.39 14.35 -7.00
C GLU A 42 -2.41 14.07 -8.10
N ARG A 43 -2.35 12.89 -8.73
CA ARG A 43 -3.22 12.52 -9.86
C ARG A 43 -4.41 11.65 -9.46
N ALA A 44 -4.45 11.15 -8.22
CA ALA A 44 -5.57 10.37 -7.72
C ALA A 44 -6.81 11.26 -7.51
N GLY A 45 -7.73 11.23 -8.48
CA GLY A 45 -9.01 11.94 -8.46
C GLY A 45 -10.02 11.38 -7.45
N LEU A 46 -11.21 11.98 -7.39
CA LEU A 46 -12.25 11.60 -6.44
C LEU A 46 -12.80 10.18 -6.70
N GLU A 47 -12.97 9.80 -7.97
CA GLU A 47 -13.57 8.52 -8.38
C GLU A 47 -12.82 7.30 -7.84
N VAL A 48 -11.49 7.38 -7.75
CA VAL A 48 -10.64 6.28 -7.23
C VAL A 48 -10.47 6.32 -5.71
N ARG A 49 -10.95 7.39 -5.05
CA ARG A 49 -10.90 7.56 -3.58
C ARG A 49 -12.22 7.19 -2.91
N ASP A 50 -13.33 7.23 -3.65
CA ASP A 50 -14.63 6.86 -3.13
C ASP A 50 -14.78 5.33 -2.99
N VAL A 51 -15.75 4.90 -2.18
CA VAL A 51 -16.01 3.47 -1.94
C VAL A 51 -16.96 2.94 -3.00
N HIS A 52 -16.48 2.02 -3.81
CA HIS A 52 -17.32 1.32 -4.78
C HIS A 52 -18.06 0.13 -4.12
N PRO A 53 -19.34 -0.13 -4.44
CA PRO A 53 -20.11 -1.24 -3.84
C PRO A 53 -19.47 -2.63 -3.99
N SER A 54 -18.64 -2.84 -5.02
CA SER A 54 -17.89 -4.10 -5.21
C SER A 54 -16.85 -4.37 -4.12
N HIS A 55 -16.55 -3.40 -3.25
CA HIS A 55 -15.62 -3.60 -2.14
C HIS A 55 -16.20 -4.51 -1.05
N TYR A 56 -17.53 -4.68 -1.02
CA TYR A 56 -18.22 -5.46 -0.02
C TYR A 56 -17.62 -6.87 0.13
N GLY A 57 -17.03 -7.13 1.30
CA GLY A 57 -16.42 -8.40 1.68
C GLY A 57 -15.03 -8.68 1.10
N ARG A 58 -14.37 -7.72 0.43
CA ARG A 58 -13.08 -7.93 -0.26
C ARG A 58 -11.94 -7.06 0.24
N MET A 59 -12.22 -5.77 0.51
CA MET A 59 -11.23 -4.79 0.99
C MET A 59 -11.43 -4.44 2.45
#